data_AF-A0A6I9Z4A3-F1
#
_entry.id   AF-A0A6I9Z4A3-F1
#
_cell.length_a   1.000
_cell.length_b   1.000
_cell.length_c   1.000
_cell.angle_alpha   90.00
_cell.angle_beta   90.00
_cell.angle_gamma   90.00
#
_symmetry.space_group_name_H-M   'P 1'
#
loop_
_entity.id
_entity.type
_entity.pdbx_description
1 polymer ?
#
loop_
_entity_poly.entity_id
_entity_poly.type
_entity_poly.pdbx_seq_one_letter_code
_entity_poly.pdbx_strand_id
1 'polypeptide(L)'
;VNKANIAFMRKLVRNGPEVHPGANFIQQRHTQMKRFLKYGNRERMAQELKYGDIVERHLIDGDIVLFNRQPSLHKLSIMAHIAKVKPHRTFRFNECVCTPYNADFDGDEMNLHLPQTEEAKAEALVLMGVSKPLVLTSLANRPTGRCRIHV
;
A
#
# COMPACT_ATOMS: atom_id res chain seq x y z
N VAL A 1 -10.89 -3.70 13.77
CA VAL A 1 -10.60 -5.03 14.37
C VAL A 1 -11.85 -5.89 14.34
N ASN A 2 -11.75 -7.14 13.88
CA ASN A 2 -12.86 -8.10 13.79
C ASN A 2 -12.42 -9.50 14.27
N LYS A 3 -13.33 -10.47 14.25
CA LYS A 3 -13.08 -11.86 14.70
C LYS A 3 -11.93 -12.52 13.93
N ALA A 4 -11.79 -12.23 12.64
CA ALA A 4 -10.77 -12.85 11.78
C ALA A 4 -9.35 -12.29 12.02
N ASN A 5 -9.22 -10.99 12.29
CA ASN A 5 -7.92 -10.32 12.35
C ASN A 5 -7.44 -9.94 13.76
N ILE A 6 -8.24 -10.17 14.81
CA ILE A 6 -7.88 -9.75 16.18
C ILE A 6 -6.54 -10.30 16.66
N ALA A 7 -6.24 -11.58 16.42
CA ALA A 7 -4.97 -12.19 16.82
C ALA A 7 -3.77 -11.54 16.13
N PHE A 8 -3.93 -11.25 14.84
CA PHE A 8 -2.91 -10.57 14.04
C PHE A 8 -2.70 -9.11 14.50
N MET A 9 -3.78 -8.36 14.71
CA MET A 9 -3.71 -6.98 15.18
C MET A 9 -3.05 -6.87 16.56
N ARG A 10 -3.33 -7.81 17.47
CA ARG A 10 -2.66 -7.89 18.78
C ARG A 10 -1.15 -8.07 18.65
N LYS A 11 -0.69 -8.89 17.70
CA LYS A 11 0.74 -9.08 17.43
C LYS A 11 1.40 -7.76 16.96
N LEU A 12 0.76 -7.05 16.04
CA LEU A 12 1.27 -5.77 15.53
C LEU A 12 1.35 -4.69 16.62
N VAL A 13 0.33 -4.62 17.48
CA VAL A 13 0.31 -3.71 18.64
C VAL A 13 1.45 -4.01 19.61
N ARG A 14 1.75 -5.29 19.88
CA ARG A 14 2.88 -5.69 20.74
C ARG A 14 4.23 -5.27 20.16
N ASN A 15 4.41 -5.44 18.84
CA ASN A 15 5.62 -5.00 18.14
C ASN A 15 5.80 -3.46 18.26
N GLY A 16 4.71 -2.70 18.20
CA GLY A 16 4.73 -1.25 18.35
C GLY A 16 5.26 -0.51 17.12
N PRO A 17 5.70 0.76 17.27
CA PRO A 17 6.04 1.61 16.12
C PRO A 17 7.45 1.37 15.55
N GLU A 18 8.38 0.82 16.34
CA GLU A 18 9.81 0.73 15.96
C GLU A 18 10.15 -0.55 15.17
N VAL A 19 9.33 -1.60 15.27
CA VAL A 19 9.61 -2.91 14.66
C VAL A 19 8.59 -3.20 13.56
N HIS A 20 9.07 -3.40 12.33
CA HIS A 20 8.24 -3.87 11.22
C HIS A 20 8.09 -5.41 11.25
N PRO A 21 6.89 -5.98 11.07
CA PRO A 21 5.59 -5.31 10.94
C PRO A 21 5.01 -4.93 12.31
N GLY A 22 4.57 -3.69 12.47
CA GLY A 22 4.06 -3.14 13.73
C GLY A 22 2.87 -2.21 13.56
N ALA A 23 2.63 -1.36 14.56
CA ALA A 23 1.55 -0.38 14.56
C ALA A 23 1.92 0.91 15.31
N ASN A 24 1.38 2.02 14.83
CA ASN A 24 1.66 3.35 15.38
C ASN A 24 0.56 3.82 16.34
N PHE A 25 -0.71 3.65 15.96
CA PHE A 25 -1.83 4.18 16.73
C PHE A 25 -2.94 3.14 16.95
N ILE A 26 -3.66 3.30 18.06
CA ILE A 26 -4.94 2.63 18.32
C ILE A 26 -6.00 3.70 18.56
N GLN A 27 -7.12 3.58 17.87
CA GLN A 27 -8.31 4.38 18.09
C GLN A 27 -9.44 3.48 18.57
N GLN A 28 -10.02 3.84 19.71
CA GLN A 28 -11.14 3.09 20.29
C GLN A 28 -12.43 3.46 19.58
N ARG A 29 -13.35 2.50 19.40
CA ARG A 29 -14.59 2.71 18.64
C ARG A 29 -15.42 3.93 19.10
N HIS A 30 -15.47 4.17 20.40
CA HIS A 30 -16.31 5.23 20.99
C HIS A 30 -15.56 6.55 21.23
N THR A 31 -14.26 6.59 20.93
CA THR A 31 -13.41 7.73 21.26
C THR A 31 -12.67 8.18 20.01
N GLN A 32 -12.77 9.46 19.68
CA GLN A 32 -12.04 10.05 18.54
C GLN A 32 -10.55 10.24 18.84
N MET A 33 -10.12 10.02 20.09
CA MET A 33 -8.71 10.12 20.48
C MET A 33 -7.90 8.91 20.01
N LYS A 34 -6.81 9.19 19.29
CA LYS A 34 -5.81 8.20 18.92
C LYS A 34 -4.78 8.08 20.04
N ARG A 35 -4.53 6.86 20.50
CA ARG A 35 -3.45 6.55 21.44
C ARG A 35 -2.21 6.16 20.65
N PHE A 36 -1.11 6.87 20.90
CA PHE A 36 0.17 6.57 20.27
C PHE A 36 0.88 5.42 20.99
N LEU A 37 1.23 4.36 20.27
CA LEU A 37 1.80 3.12 20.82
C LEU A 37 3.25 3.24 21.31
N LYS A 38 3.91 4.38 21.06
CA LYS A 38 5.23 4.67 21.62
C LYS A 38 5.22 4.80 23.14
N TYR A 39 4.09 5.22 23.71
CA TYR A 39 3.95 5.44 25.15
C TYR A 39 3.02 4.41 25.78
N GLY A 40 3.34 4.00 27.01
CA GLY A 40 2.54 3.06 27.80
C GLY A 40 2.84 1.57 27.55
N ASN A 41 2.09 0.71 28.23
CA ASN A 41 2.31 -0.74 28.16
C ASN A 41 1.57 -1.36 26.97
N ARG A 42 2.33 -1.72 25.94
CA ARG A 42 1.85 -2.32 24.68
C ARG A 42 1.15 -3.67 24.88
N GLU A 43 1.58 -4.48 25.84
CA GLU A 43 0.97 -5.79 26.11
C GLU A 43 -0.45 -5.63 26.64
N ARG A 44 -0.62 -4.71 27.60
CA ARG A 44 -1.93 -4.37 28.15
C ARG A 44 -2.85 -3.80 27.08
N MET A 45 -2.36 -2.89 26.25
CA MET A 45 -3.14 -2.33 25.13
C MET A 45 -3.58 -3.39 24.13
N ALA A 46 -2.74 -4.39 23.85
CA ALA A 46 -3.10 -5.51 22.98
C ALA A 46 -4.20 -6.40 23.60
N GLN A 47 -4.15 -6.64 24.91
CA GLN A 47 -5.18 -7.42 25.61
C GLN A 47 -6.53 -6.68 25.64
N GLU A 48 -6.50 -5.37 25.88
CA GLU A 48 -7.68 -4.49 25.95
C GLU A 48 -8.31 -4.20 24.58
N LEU A 49 -7.71 -4.64 23.47
CA LEU A 49 -8.22 -4.41 22.11
C LEU A 49 -9.59 -5.09 21.90
N LYS A 50 -10.59 -4.31 21.49
CA LYS A 50 -11.98 -4.76 21.29
C LYS A 50 -12.37 -4.79 19.81
N TYR A 51 -13.49 -5.45 19.51
CA TYR A 51 -14.07 -5.43 18.18
C TYR A 51 -14.60 -4.05 17.82
N GLY A 52 -14.29 -3.60 16.61
CA GLY A 52 -14.60 -2.25 16.14
C GLY A 52 -13.54 -1.19 16.44
N ASP A 53 -12.51 -1.50 17.23
CA ASP A 53 -11.35 -0.62 17.37
C ASP A 53 -10.56 -0.55 16.05
N ILE A 54 -9.90 0.57 15.81
CA ILE A 54 -9.07 0.81 14.63
C ILE A 54 -7.61 0.77 15.06
N VAL A 55 -6.80 -0.01 14.35
CA VAL A 55 -5.35 -0.11 14.56
C VAL A 55 -4.67 0.42 13.31
N GLU A 56 -3.92 1.49 13.45
CA GLU A 56 -3.09 2.05 12.38
C GLU A 56 -1.77 1.28 12.33
N ARG A 57 -1.83 0.13 11.65
CA ARG A 57 -0.67 -0.73 11.40
C ARG A 57 0.24 -0.14 10.34
N HIS A 58 1.49 -0.61 10.31
CA HIS A 58 2.41 -0.35 9.21
C HIS A 58 1.91 -0.99 7.90
N LEU A 59 2.42 -0.47 6.78
CA LEU A 59 2.30 -1.10 5.47
C LEU A 59 2.95 -2.48 5.51
N ILE A 60 2.26 -3.50 5.02
CA ILE A 60 2.76 -4.87 4.95
C ILE A 60 2.70 -5.39 3.51
N ASP A 61 3.40 -6.50 3.28
CA ASP A 61 3.34 -7.19 2.00
C ASP A 61 1.88 -7.58 1.67
N GLY A 62 1.47 -7.33 0.43
CA GLY A 62 0.10 -7.59 -0.02
C GLY A 62 -0.83 -6.38 0.03
N ASP A 63 -0.42 -5.26 0.65
CA ASP A 63 -1.23 -4.05 0.65
C ASP A 63 -1.31 -3.42 -0.75
N ILE A 64 -2.49 -2.91 -1.10
CA ILE A 64 -2.71 -2.23 -2.38
C ILE A 64 -2.25 -0.77 -2.24
N VAL A 65 -1.37 -0.35 -3.15
CA VAL A 65 -0.83 1.01 -3.21
C VAL A 65 -1.02 1.58 -4.61
N LEU A 66 -1.24 2.88 -4.70
CA LEU A 66 -1.30 3.60 -5.96
C LEU A 66 0.07 4.22 -6.24
N PHE A 67 0.61 3.92 -7.41
CA PHE A 67 1.91 4.38 -7.85
C PHE A 67 1.76 5.30 -9.06
N ASN A 68 2.33 6.49 -8.98
CA ASN A 68 2.19 7.55 -9.97
C ASN A 68 3.53 8.22 -10.30
N ARG A 69 3.75 8.57 -11.57
CA ARG A 69 4.87 9.42 -12.01
C ARG A 69 4.34 10.78 -12.49
N GLN A 70 4.96 11.86 -12.02
CA GLN A 70 4.65 13.23 -12.43
C GLN A 70 5.49 13.59 -13.67
N PRO A 71 4.95 14.26 -14.70
CA PRO A 71 3.57 14.68 -14.91
C PRO A 71 2.66 13.56 -15.44
N SER A 72 1.39 13.56 -15.03
CA SER A 72 0.41 12.54 -15.42
C SER A 72 -0.28 12.94 -16.73
N LEU A 73 0.18 12.41 -17.87
CA LEU A 73 -0.36 12.72 -19.20
C LEU A 73 -1.59 11.87 -19.56
N HIS A 74 -1.64 10.65 -19.06
CA HIS A 74 -2.70 9.67 -19.36
C HIS A 74 -3.17 8.93 -18.11
N LYS A 75 -4.35 8.30 -18.18
CA LYS A 75 -4.93 7.53 -17.06
C LYS A 75 -4.01 6.42 -16.54
N LEU A 76 -3.15 5.88 -17.39
CA LEU A 76 -2.16 4.84 -17.04
C LEU A 76 -0.94 5.37 -16.29
N SER A 77 -0.80 6.68 -16.14
CA SER A 77 0.29 7.28 -15.36
C SER A 77 0.12 7.04 -13.86
N ILE A 78 -1.05 6.56 -13.43
CA ILE A 78 -1.34 6.07 -12.07
C ILE A 78 -1.90 4.64 -12.16
N MET A 79 -1.30 3.70 -11.44
CA MET A 79 -1.79 2.31 -11.38
C MET A 79 -1.67 1.75 -9.98
N ALA A 80 -2.49 0.75 -9.68
CA ALA A 80 -2.47 0.01 -8.43
C ALA A 80 -1.46 -1.14 -8.49
N HIS A 81 -0.56 -1.18 -7.50
CA HIS A 81 0.44 -2.21 -7.30
C HIS A 81 0.22 -2.91 -5.95
N ILE A 82 0.77 -4.11 -5.84
CA ILE A 82 0.84 -4.85 -4.58
C ILE A 82 2.17 -4.52 -3.91
N ALA A 83 2.10 -3.96 -2.71
CA ALA A 83 3.27 -3.55 -1.94
C ALA A 83 4.10 -4.77 -1.51
N LYS A 84 5.43 -4.59 -1.56
CA LYS A 84 6.40 -5.51 -0.99
C LYS A 84 7.48 -4.73 -0.27
N VAL A 85 7.53 -4.86 1.05
CA VAL A 85 8.45 -4.11 1.91
C VAL A 85 9.85 -4.69 1.77
N LYS A 86 10.82 -3.80 1.60
CA LYS A 86 12.23 -4.13 1.40
C LYS A 86 13.10 -3.13 2.16
N PRO A 87 14.32 -3.51 2.58
CA PRO A 87 15.16 -2.68 3.46
C PRO A 87 15.79 -1.45 2.78
N HIS A 88 15.58 -1.26 1.48
CA HIS A 88 16.22 -0.17 0.73
C HIS A 88 15.30 1.05 0.63
N ARG A 89 15.89 2.21 0.34
CA ARG A 89 15.17 3.50 0.31
C ARG A 89 14.47 3.82 -1.02
N THR A 90 14.67 3.01 -2.06
CA THR A 90 14.08 3.24 -3.40
C THR A 90 12.83 2.41 -3.64
N PHE A 91 11.88 2.99 -4.38
CA PHE A 91 10.78 2.23 -4.97
C PHE A 91 11.30 1.37 -6.11
N ARG A 92 10.79 0.13 -6.19
CA ARG A 92 11.14 -0.83 -7.23
C ARG A 92 9.88 -1.42 -7.82
N PHE A 93 9.86 -1.52 -9.13
CA PHE A 93 8.83 -2.17 -9.91
C PHE A 93 9.49 -2.82 -11.12
N ASN A 94 8.76 -3.71 -11.79
CA ASN A 94 9.27 -4.44 -12.93
C ASN A 94 9.49 -3.49 -14.12
N GLU A 95 10.60 -3.64 -14.81
CA GLU A 95 10.99 -2.87 -16.00
C GLU A 95 9.92 -2.97 -17.12
N CYS A 96 9.12 -4.05 -17.16
CA CYS A 96 8.03 -4.23 -18.12
C CYS A 96 6.91 -3.20 -17.94
N VAL A 97 6.87 -2.54 -16.79
CA VAL A 97 5.89 -1.52 -16.43
C VAL A 97 6.48 -0.11 -16.55
N CYS A 98 7.72 0.05 -17.05
CA CYS A 98 8.31 1.38 -17.29
C CYS A 98 7.60 2.15 -18.41
N THR A 99 7.14 1.48 -19.46
CA THR A 99 6.49 2.11 -20.62
C THR A 99 5.27 2.97 -20.26
N PRO A 100 4.28 2.50 -19.47
CA PRO A 100 3.12 3.33 -19.11
C PRO A 100 3.47 4.53 -18.22
N TYR A 101 4.55 4.45 -17.44
CA TYR A 101 5.04 5.57 -16.63
C TYR A 101 6.02 6.49 -17.38
N ASN A 102 6.50 6.04 -18.54
CA ASN A 102 7.60 6.67 -19.28
C ASN A 102 8.84 6.92 -18.39
N ALA A 103 9.22 5.91 -17.60
CA ALA A 103 10.34 5.97 -16.64
C ALA A 103 11.61 5.30 -17.21
N ASP A 104 12.78 5.87 -16.94
CA ASP A 104 14.08 5.44 -17.47
C ASP A 104 15.20 5.27 -16.41
N PHE A 105 14.86 5.38 -15.11
CA PHE A 105 15.73 5.09 -13.97
C PHE A 105 17.04 5.92 -13.90
N ASP A 106 17.06 7.12 -14.45
CA ASP A 106 18.22 8.03 -14.46
C ASP A 106 18.28 8.98 -13.23
N GLY A 107 17.33 8.85 -12.29
CA GLY A 107 17.13 9.78 -11.19
C GLY A 107 15.66 10.12 -10.92
N ASP A 108 14.74 9.53 -11.68
CA ASP A 108 13.29 9.68 -11.53
C ASP A 108 12.77 9.52 -10.09
N GLU A 109 11.90 10.46 -9.70
CA GLU A 109 11.09 10.39 -8.48
C GLU A 109 9.64 10.01 -8.80
N MET A 110 9.03 9.20 -7.94
CA MET A 110 7.65 8.74 -8.11
C MET A 110 6.88 8.77 -6.80
N ASN A 111 5.58 8.99 -6.92
CA ASN A 111 4.66 9.16 -5.80
C ASN A 111 3.95 7.85 -5.47
N LEU A 112 3.81 7.58 -4.18
CA LEU A 112 3.10 6.42 -3.66
C LEU A 112 1.98 6.86 -2.72
N HIS A 113 0.75 6.45 -3.02
CA HIS A 113 -0.44 6.76 -2.23
C HIS A 113 -1.03 5.47 -1.68
N LEU A 114 -1.40 5.47 -0.39
CA LEU A 114 -2.00 4.32 0.28
C LEU A 114 -3.50 4.57 0.53
N PRO A 115 -4.41 3.92 -0.22
CA PRO A 115 -5.84 4.01 0.02
C PRO A 115 -6.20 3.52 1.43
N GLN A 116 -6.92 4.34 2.20
CA GLN A 116 -7.24 4.04 3.60
C GLN A 116 -8.54 3.25 3.79
N THR A 117 -9.50 3.40 2.87
CA THR A 117 -10.80 2.71 2.94
C THR A 117 -10.77 1.39 2.19
N GLU A 118 -11.55 0.42 2.65
CA GLU A 118 -11.65 -0.89 1.98
C GLU A 118 -12.31 -0.78 0.60
N GLU A 119 -13.26 0.15 0.44
CA GLU A 119 -13.89 0.48 -0.84
C GLU A 119 -12.86 0.98 -1.86
N ALA A 120 -12.03 1.96 -1.47
CA ALA A 120 -11.00 2.49 -2.36
C ALA A 120 -9.92 1.45 -2.71
N LYS A 121 -9.60 0.54 -1.80
CA LYS A 121 -8.69 -0.59 -2.09
C LYS A 121 -9.31 -1.54 -3.12
N ALA A 122 -10.59 -1.89 -2.94
CA ALA A 122 -11.29 -2.78 -3.87
C ALA A 122 -11.40 -2.15 -5.26
N GLU A 123 -11.78 -0.88 -5.35
CA GLU A 123 -11.83 -0.14 -6.62
C GLU A 123 -10.45 -0.06 -7.28
N ALA A 124 -9.41 0.28 -6.52
CA ALA A 124 -8.05 0.35 -7.02
C ALA A 124 -7.58 -1.00 -7.58
N LEU A 125 -7.86 -2.10 -6.87
CA LEU A 125 -7.47 -3.43 -7.31
C LEU A 125 -8.21 -3.86 -8.58
N VAL A 126 -9.51 -3.56 -8.67
CA VAL A 126 -10.35 -4.01 -9.80
C VAL A 126 -10.14 -3.16 -11.05
N LEU A 127 -10.10 -1.82 -10.90
CA LEU A 127 -10.09 -0.88 -12.02
C LEU A 127 -8.70 -0.41 -12.43
N MET A 128 -7.76 -0.32 -11.48
CA MET A 128 -6.43 0.28 -11.68
C MET A 128 -5.28 -0.75 -11.61
N GLY A 129 -5.57 -2.04 -11.42
CA GLY A 129 -4.56 -3.08 -11.29
C GLY A 129 -3.72 -3.28 -12.55
N VAL A 130 -2.39 -3.44 -12.40
CA VAL A 130 -1.44 -3.66 -13.50
C VAL A 130 -1.77 -4.88 -14.37
N SER A 131 -2.45 -5.90 -13.84
CA SER A 131 -2.92 -7.08 -14.58
C SER A 131 -4.23 -6.86 -15.35
N LYS A 132 -4.92 -5.75 -15.09
CA LYS A 132 -6.17 -5.33 -15.75
C LYS A 132 -6.07 -3.86 -16.14
N PRO A 133 -5.13 -3.44 -17.00
CA PRO A 133 -5.30 -2.16 -17.66
C PRO A 133 -6.55 -2.33 -18.53
N LEU A 134 -7.67 -1.78 -18.08
CA LEU A 134 -8.90 -1.65 -18.87
C LEU A 134 -8.46 -1.26 -20.28
N VAL A 135 -8.77 -2.15 -21.22
CA VAL A 135 -8.47 -2.07 -22.65
C VAL A 135 -8.34 -0.60 -23.07
N LEU A 136 -7.12 -0.19 -23.44
CA LEU A 136 -6.87 1.10 -24.07
C LEU A 136 -7.75 1.18 -25.33
N THR A 137 -8.91 1.80 -25.18
CA THR A 137 -9.72 2.29 -26.28
C THR A 137 -8.84 3.21 -27.11
N SER A 138 -8.67 2.80 -28.37
CA SER A 138 -7.96 3.47 -29.46
C SER A 138 -6.47 3.80 -29.22
N LEU A 139 -5.60 3.02 -29.86
CA LEU A 139 -4.21 3.37 -30.21
C LEU A 139 -3.15 3.29 -29.09
N ALA A 140 -2.95 2.12 -28.48
CA ALA A 140 -1.62 1.72 -28.01
C ALA A 140 -1.52 0.20 -27.84
N ASN A 141 -0.76 -0.41 -28.73
CA ASN A 141 -0.26 -1.78 -28.62
C ASN A 141 0.34 -2.05 -27.22
N ARG A 142 -0.10 -3.14 -26.58
CA ARG A 142 0.52 -3.84 -25.42
C ARG A 142 1.06 -2.91 -24.29
N PRO A 143 0.24 -2.60 -23.26
CA PRO A 143 0.67 -1.76 -22.12
C PRO A 143 1.79 -2.38 -21.27
N THR A 144 2.04 -3.69 -21.39
CA THR A 144 3.18 -4.41 -20.81
C THR A 144 3.98 -5.07 -21.93
N GLY A 145 4.80 -4.29 -22.63
CA GLY A 145 5.68 -4.79 -23.69
C GLY A 145 6.91 -5.53 -23.14
N ARG A 146 7.60 -6.32 -24.00
CA ARG A 146 8.94 -6.86 -23.69
C ARG A 146 9.90 -5.71 -23.43
N CYS A 147 10.60 -5.72 -22.29
CA CYS A 147 11.69 -4.79 -22.01
C CYS A 147 12.80 -4.92 -23.06
N ARG A 148 13.45 -3.79 -23.38
CA ARG A 148 14.64 -3.74 -24.26
C ARG A 148 15.76 -4.72 -23.86
N ILE A 149 15.81 -5.13 -22.59
CA ILE A 149 16.83 -6.04 -22.03
C ILE A 149 16.49 -7.53 -22.25
N HIS A 150 15.26 -7.85 -22.65
CA HIS A 150 14.76 -9.21 -22.88
C HIS A 150 14.45 -9.48 -24.36
N VAL A 151 14.98 -8.64 -25.26
CA VAL A 151 14.91 -8.78 -26.73
C VAL A 151 16.33 -9.02 -27.24
#